data_AF-A0A2V7D7Y8-F1
#
_entry.id   AF-A0A2V7D7Y8-F1
#
_cell.length_a   1.000
_cell.length_b   1.000
_cell.length_c   1.000
_cell.angle_alpha   90.00
_cell.angle_beta   90.00
_cell.angle_gamma   90.00
#
_symmetry.space_group_name_H-M   'P 1'
#
loop_
_entity.id
_entity.type
_entity.pdbx_description
1 polymer ?
#
loop_
_entity_poly.entity_id
_entity_poly.type
_entity_poly.pdbx_seq_one_letter_code
_entity_poly.pdbx_strand_id
1 'polypeptide(L)'
;MSDELLSGRRGVTSDWYFDQAEDLLNVALQHDSATALVYAAVEARNALERFVLEMALLATGSPLSEDQLRTAQRRDGAFQLLDQAVNNYRRHLEFTNLALEIGGDPFRVAVPNIGQFRRFRTELSDSCHFQLDPAATVNHPQRTWFIEGTARVKAALDLLRSLRSQVNGLILPDSMPSEVREVFQAFLAEEIDTQTARTRLRLMHPVLEERLRKAGRRPGFRRSEP
;
A
#
# COMPACT_ATOMS: atom_id res chain seq x y z
N MET A 1 5.91 -4.69 -26.46
CA MET A 1 5.02 -4.45 -25.30
C MET A 1 4.12 -5.65 -24.99
N SER A 2 3.44 -6.29 -25.97
CA SER A 2 2.48 -7.37 -25.69
C SER A 2 3.10 -8.69 -25.15
N ASP A 3 4.30 -9.08 -25.59
CA ASP A 3 4.91 -10.35 -25.17
C ASP A 3 5.46 -10.33 -23.73
N GLU A 4 5.89 -9.17 -23.22
CA GLU A 4 6.45 -9.03 -21.87
C GLU A 4 5.39 -9.15 -20.77
N LEU A 5 4.19 -8.63 -21.01
CA LEU A 5 3.03 -8.73 -20.10
C LEU A 5 2.63 -10.19 -19.83
N LEU A 6 2.77 -11.08 -20.81
CA LEU A 6 2.32 -12.47 -20.72
C LEU A 6 3.43 -13.47 -20.36
N SER A 7 4.70 -13.14 -20.65
CA SER A 7 5.84 -14.05 -20.46
C SER A 7 6.70 -13.77 -19.23
N GLY A 8 6.54 -12.60 -18.59
CA GLY A 8 7.26 -12.24 -17.37
C GLY A 8 6.86 -13.10 -16.15
N ARG A 9 7.81 -13.35 -15.24
CA ARG A 9 7.51 -13.97 -13.94
C ARG A 9 6.57 -13.03 -13.17
N ARG A 10 5.36 -13.51 -12.86
CA ARG A 10 4.36 -12.73 -12.13
C ARG A 10 4.92 -12.24 -10.79
N GLY A 11 4.94 -10.92 -10.60
CA GLY A 11 5.12 -10.32 -9.29
C GLY A 11 3.80 -10.42 -8.52
N VAL A 12 3.82 -10.85 -7.26
CA VAL A 12 2.62 -10.89 -6.42
C VAL A 12 2.66 -9.72 -5.45
N THR A 13 2.86 -8.51 -5.97
CA THR A 13 2.95 -7.25 -5.20
C THR A 13 1.90 -6.26 -5.68
N SER A 14 1.49 -5.32 -4.83
CA SER A 14 0.54 -4.27 -5.23
C SER A 14 1.06 -3.48 -6.44
N ASP A 15 2.36 -3.18 -6.43
CA ASP A 15 3.08 -2.50 -7.51
C ASP A 15 3.00 -3.23 -8.84
N TRP A 16 3.21 -4.56 -8.85
CA TRP A 16 3.12 -5.34 -10.08
C TRP A 16 1.71 -5.27 -10.65
N TYR A 17 0.68 -5.47 -9.82
CA TYR A 17 -0.72 -5.38 -10.25
C TYR A 17 -1.09 -3.98 -10.76
N PHE A 18 -0.55 -2.93 -10.14
CA PHE A 18 -0.72 -1.57 -10.61
C PHE A 18 -0.17 -1.39 -12.03
N ASP A 19 1.07 -1.84 -12.28
CA ASP A 19 1.72 -1.66 -13.58
C ASP A 19 0.94 -2.40 -14.69
N GLN A 20 0.45 -3.62 -14.39
CA GLN A 20 -0.41 -4.37 -15.31
C GLN A 20 -1.73 -3.63 -15.59
N ALA A 21 -2.38 -3.10 -14.56
CA ALA A 21 -3.64 -2.37 -14.71
C ALA A 21 -3.48 -1.09 -15.53
N GLU A 22 -2.36 -0.38 -15.37
CA GLU A 22 -2.04 0.83 -16.15
C GLU A 22 -1.81 0.50 -17.63
N ASP A 23 -1.04 -0.54 -17.93
CA ASP A 23 -0.82 -1.02 -19.29
C ASP A 23 -2.12 -1.46 -19.97
N LEU A 24 -2.96 -2.23 -19.26
CA LEU A 24 -4.25 -2.70 -19.77
C LEU A 24 -5.23 -1.54 -19.99
N LEU A 25 -5.22 -0.53 -19.12
CA LEU A 25 -6.03 0.68 -19.30
C LEU A 25 -5.58 1.45 -20.54
N ASN A 26 -4.27 1.56 -20.78
CA ASN A 26 -3.74 2.21 -21.98
C ASN A 26 -4.17 1.45 -23.25
N VAL A 27 -4.08 0.13 -23.26
CA VAL A 27 -4.58 -0.71 -24.36
C VAL A 27 -6.08 -0.52 -24.57
N ALA A 28 -6.86 -0.48 -23.49
CA ALA A 28 -8.30 -0.24 -23.56
C ALA A 28 -8.60 1.10 -24.25
N LEU A 29 -7.94 2.18 -23.83
CA LEU A 29 -8.15 3.52 -24.39
C LEU A 29 -7.67 3.65 -25.84
N GLN A 30 -6.55 3.03 -26.20
CA GLN A 30 -5.98 3.10 -27.56
C GLN A 30 -6.79 2.30 -28.58
N HIS A 31 -7.34 1.15 -28.18
CA HIS A 31 -7.99 0.21 -29.08
C HIS A 31 -9.51 0.11 -28.87
N ASP A 32 -10.09 0.93 -28.00
CA ASP A 32 -11.50 0.84 -27.60
C ASP A 32 -11.91 -0.57 -27.16
N SER A 33 -11.01 -1.22 -26.39
CA SER A 33 -11.16 -2.62 -26.04
C SER A 33 -11.87 -2.79 -24.71
N ALA A 34 -13.15 -3.16 -24.75
CA ALA A 34 -13.93 -3.51 -23.56
C ALA A 34 -13.29 -4.67 -22.76
N THR A 35 -12.71 -5.65 -23.45
CA THR A 35 -11.99 -6.75 -22.81
C THR A 35 -10.77 -6.27 -22.04
N ALA A 36 -9.97 -5.36 -22.63
CA ALA A 36 -8.83 -4.77 -21.94
C ALA A 36 -9.28 -3.96 -20.73
N LEU A 37 -10.42 -3.25 -20.81
CA LEU A 37 -11.00 -2.53 -19.67
C LEU A 37 -11.40 -3.49 -18.52
N VAL A 38 -12.03 -4.63 -18.83
CA VAL A 38 -12.38 -5.62 -17.81
C VAL A 38 -11.13 -6.12 -17.09
N TYR A 39 -10.07 -6.47 -17.84
CA TYR A 39 -8.81 -6.91 -17.24
C TYR A 39 -8.12 -5.78 -16.45
N ALA A 40 -8.14 -4.55 -16.95
CA ALA A 40 -7.60 -3.40 -16.22
C ALA A 40 -8.31 -3.20 -14.87
N ALA A 41 -9.65 -3.36 -14.84
CA ALA A 41 -10.43 -3.28 -13.62
C ALA A 41 -10.11 -4.41 -12.63
N VAL A 42 -9.95 -5.64 -13.13
CA VAL A 42 -9.53 -6.80 -12.31
C VAL A 42 -8.16 -6.56 -11.69
N GLU A 43 -7.17 -6.13 -12.47
CA GLU A 43 -5.82 -5.90 -11.94
C GLU A 43 -5.75 -4.69 -11.02
N ALA A 44 -6.49 -3.61 -11.30
CA ALA A 44 -6.59 -2.48 -10.37
C ALA A 44 -7.20 -2.90 -9.02
N ARG A 45 -8.19 -3.80 -9.05
CA ARG A 45 -8.78 -4.35 -7.82
C ARG A 45 -7.78 -5.24 -7.06
N ASN A 46 -7.04 -6.09 -7.77
CA ASN A 46 -5.97 -6.89 -7.18
C ASN A 46 -4.90 -5.99 -6.54
N ALA A 47 -4.52 -4.89 -7.20
CA ALA A 47 -3.56 -3.93 -6.67
C ALA A 47 -4.04 -3.30 -5.36
N LEU A 48 -5.31 -2.89 -5.27
CA LEU A 48 -5.93 -2.33 -4.06
C LEU A 48 -5.98 -3.37 -2.92
N GLU A 49 -6.49 -4.58 -3.20
CA GLU A 49 -6.60 -5.64 -2.21
C GLU A 49 -5.23 -6.08 -1.70
N ARG A 50 -4.24 -6.16 -2.60
CA ARG A 50 -2.86 -6.48 -2.25
C ARG A 50 -2.21 -5.38 -1.42
N PHE A 51 -2.43 -4.11 -1.76
CA PHE A 51 -1.95 -2.98 -0.96
C PHE A 51 -2.49 -3.04 0.47
N VAL A 52 -3.79 -3.32 0.62
CA VAL A 52 -4.44 -3.50 1.93
C VAL A 52 -3.83 -4.65 2.73
N LEU A 53 -3.55 -5.77 2.07
CA LEU A 53 -2.88 -6.91 2.71
C LEU A 53 -1.44 -6.58 3.14
N GLU A 54 -0.69 -5.88 2.28
CA GLU A 54 0.67 -5.44 2.58
C GLU A 54 0.69 -4.45 3.76
N MET A 55 -0.27 -3.53 3.86
CA MET A 55 -0.43 -2.67 5.04
C MET A 55 -0.73 -3.48 6.32
N ALA A 56 -1.61 -4.48 6.24
CA ALA A 56 -1.93 -5.33 7.38
C ALA A 56 -0.69 -6.12 7.85
N LEU A 57 0.10 -6.67 6.92
CA LEU A 57 1.37 -7.35 7.20
C LEU A 57 2.39 -6.43 7.88
N LEU A 58 2.50 -5.18 7.41
CA LEU A 58 3.39 -4.20 8.02
C LEU A 58 2.98 -3.86 9.44
N ALA A 59 1.67 -3.74 9.68
CA ALA A 59 1.10 -3.41 10.98
C ALA A 59 1.26 -4.54 12.01
N THR A 60 1.26 -5.80 11.58
CA THR A 60 1.46 -6.95 12.47
C THR A 60 2.94 -7.22 12.76
N GLY A 61 3.87 -6.66 11.97
CA GLY A 61 5.32 -6.84 12.13
C GLY A 61 5.79 -8.29 12.07
N SER A 62 4.92 -9.20 11.63
CA SER A 62 5.12 -10.65 11.65
C SER A 62 4.33 -11.29 10.50
N PRO A 63 4.77 -12.46 9.99
CA PRO A 63 4.00 -13.23 9.03
C PRO A 63 2.60 -13.51 9.58
N LEU A 64 1.58 -13.44 8.71
CA LEU A 64 0.20 -13.77 9.09
C LEU A 64 0.12 -15.23 9.58
N SER A 65 -0.60 -15.45 10.67
CA SER A 65 -0.94 -16.80 11.12
C SER A 65 -1.82 -17.53 10.09
N GLU A 66 -1.91 -18.85 10.18
CA GLU A 66 -2.80 -19.61 9.28
C GLU A 66 -4.26 -19.15 9.35
N ASP A 67 -4.75 -18.78 10.53
CA ASP A 67 -6.11 -18.24 10.70
C ASP A 67 -6.28 -16.88 10.02
N GLN A 68 -5.27 -16.02 10.09
CA GLN A 68 -5.27 -14.75 9.40
C GLN A 68 -5.20 -14.95 7.88
N LEU A 69 -4.41 -15.90 7.39
CA LEU A 69 -4.38 -16.27 5.97
C LEU A 69 -5.74 -16.80 5.49
N ARG A 70 -6.37 -17.69 6.25
CA ARG A 70 -7.74 -18.18 5.97
C ARG A 70 -8.76 -17.03 5.96
N THR A 71 -8.59 -16.06 6.85
CA THR A 71 -9.42 -14.85 6.88
C THR A 71 -9.21 -14.02 5.63
N ALA A 72 -7.95 -13.73 5.25
CA ALA A 72 -7.57 -12.94 4.07
C ALA A 72 -8.15 -13.49 2.76
N GLN A 73 -8.30 -14.81 2.65
CA GLN A 73 -8.85 -15.49 1.47
C GLN A 73 -10.37 -15.28 1.28
N ARG A 74 -11.08 -14.78 2.29
CA ARG A 74 -12.52 -14.49 2.17
C ARG A 74 -12.73 -13.20 1.38
N ARG A 75 -13.95 -13.03 0.85
CA ARG A 75 -14.35 -11.86 0.02
C ARG A 75 -13.83 -10.54 0.58
N ASP A 76 -14.02 -10.25 1.88
CA ASP A 76 -13.58 -9.00 2.52
C ASP A 76 -12.44 -9.20 3.54
N GLY A 77 -11.75 -10.34 3.45
CA GLY A 77 -10.77 -10.81 4.42
C GLY A 77 -9.61 -9.85 4.66
N ALA A 78 -8.98 -9.36 3.58
CA ALA A 78 -7.86 -8.43 3.67
C ALA A 78 -8.25 -7.14 4.40
N PHE A 79 -9.46 -6.64 4.16
CA PHE A 79 -9.98 -5.46 4.84
C PHE A 79 -10.34 -5.73 6.31
N GLN A 80 -10.82 -6.92 6.64
CA GLN A 80 -11.05 -7.33 8.04
C GLN A 80 -9.74 -7.39 8.83
N LEU A 81 -8.69 -7.95 8.24
CA LEU A 81 -7.36 -7.96 8.85
C LEU A 81 -6.85 -6.54 9.05
N LEU A 82 -7.06 -5.67 8.07
CA LEU A 82 -6.66 -4.27 8.20
C LEU A 82 -7.46 -3.57 9.29
N ASP A 83 -8.78 -3.75 9.42
CA ASP A 83 -9.55 -3.12 10.50
C ASP A 83 -9.01 -3.48 11.90
N GLN A 84 -8.55 -4.73 12.06
CA GLN A 84 -7.93 -5.20 13.31
C GLN A 84 -6.55 -4.57 13.54
N ALA A 85 -5.84 -4.22 12.47
CA ALA A 85 -4.48 -3.71 12.51
C ALA A 85 -4.37 -2.20 12.26
N VAL A 86 -5.47 -1.50 11.91
CA VAL A 86 -5.42 -0.13 11.36
C VAL A 86 -4.93 0.88 12.38
N ASN A 87 -5.27 0.68 13.65
CA ASN A 87 -4.78 1.51 14.75
C ASN A 87 -3.27 1.34 14.91
N ASN A 88 -2.78 0.09 14.91
CA ASN A 88 -1.36 -0.21 14.98
C ASN A 88 -0.61 0.33 13.76
N TYR A 89 -1.18 0.17 12.56
CA TYR A 89 -0.64 0.70 11.32
C TYR A 89 -0.52 2.23 11.36
N ARG A 90 -1.60 2.92 11.78
CA ARG A 90 -1.60 4.38 11.91
C ARG A 90 -0.57 4.85 12.92
N ARG A 91 -0.50 4.23 14.10
CA ARG A 91 0.52 4.54 15.10
C ARG A 91 1.93 4.25 14.57
N HIS A 92 2.11 3.20 13.78
CA HIS A 92 3.39 2.91 13.14
C HIS A 92 3.79 4.01 12.14
N LEU A 93 2.87 4.49 11.31
CA LEU A 93 3.12 5.62 10.42
C LEU A 93 3.41 6.91 11.19
N GLU A 94 2.68 7.18 12.26
CA GLU A 94 2.92 8.33 13.14
C GLU A 94 4.32 8.28 13.77
N PHE A 95 4.72 7.12 14.29
CA PHE A 95 6.07 6.91 14.82
C PHE A 95 7.15 7.04 13.74
N THR A 96 6.90 6.48 12.55
CA THR A 96 7.81 6.57 11.41
C THR A 96 8.04 8.02 11.01
N ASN A 97 6.96 8.80 10.87
CA ASN A 97 7.04 10.23 10.55
C ASN A 97 7.76 11.02 11.64
N LEU A 98 7.58 10.66 12.91
CA LEU A 98 8.30 11.27 14.02
C LEU A 98 9.80 10.99 13.95
N ALA A 99 10.18 9.74 13.65
CA ALA A 99 11.57 9.35 13.49
C ALA A 99 12.22 10.06 12.29
N LEU A 100 11.54 10.09 11.13
CA LEU A 100 12.00 10.81 9.93
C LEU A 100 12.18 12.30 10.20
N GLU A 101 11.23 12.94 10.89
CA GLU A 101 11.32 14.35 11.28
C GLU A 101 12.55 14.64 12.15
N ILE A 102 12.81 13.78 13.14
CA ILE A 102 13.97 13.94 14.03
C ILE A 102 15.28 13.66 13.29
N GLY A 103 15.27 12.71 12.35
CA GLY A 103 16.43 12.38 11.50
C GLY A 103 16.73 13.41 10.41
N GLY A 104 15.88 14.43 10.25
CA GLY A 104 16.05 15.46 9.22
C GLY A 104 15.67 15.01 7.80
N ASP A 105 14.95 13.89 7.66
CA ASP A 105 14.45 13.43 6.36
C ASP A 105 13.34 14.38 5.85
N PRO A 106 13.38 14.80 4.57
CA PRO A 106 12.44 15.79 4.04
C PRO A 106 11.06 15.21 3.67
N PHE A 107 10.84 13.92 3.91
CA PHE A 107 9.64 13.20 3.47
C PHE A 107 8.75 12.78 4.64
N ARG A 108 7.44 12.71 4.39
CA ARG A 108 6.45 12.12 5.30
C ARG A 108 5.70 11.01 4.59
N VAL A 109 5.49 9.91 5.29
CA VAL A 109 4.63 8.81 4.86
C VAL A 109 3.17 9.21 5.12
N ALA A 110 2.32 9.23 4.10
CA ALA A 110 0.91 9.54 4.34
C ALA A 110 0.19 8.36 4.98
N VAL A 111 -0.84 8.69 5.76
CA VAL A 111 -1.78 7.70 6.29
C VAL A 111 -2.87 7.47 5.23
N PRO A 112 -2.94 6.29 4.61
CA PRO A 112 -3.93 6.02 3.58
C PRO A 112 -5.35 6.02 4.17
N ASN A 113 -6.30 6.59 3.45
CA ASN A 113 -7.71 6.55 3.82
C ASN A 113 -8.35 5.24 3.37
N ILE A 114 -8.50 4.28 4.30
CA ILE A 114 -9.03 2.94 4.03
C ILE A 114 -10.46 2.97 3.46
N GLY A 115 -11.24 3.99 3.79
CA GLY A 115 -12.57 4.19 3.22
C GLY A 115 -12.54 4.37 1.70
N GLN A 116 -11.51 5.03 1.17
CA GLN A 116 -11.33 5.19 -0.28
C GLN A 116 -11.02 3.85 -0.95
N PHE A 117 -10.21 3.00 -0.33
CA PHE A 117 -9.90 1.65 -0.84
C PHE A 117 -11.15 0.77 -0.93
N ARG A 118 -11.99 0.77 0.11
CA ARG A 118 -13.27 0.04 0.11
C ARG A 118 -14.20 0.54 -0.99
N ARG A 119 -14.32 1.87 -1.11
CA ARG A 119 -15.16 2.50 -2.14
C ARG A 119 -14.71 2.08 -3.54
N PHE A 120 -13.44 2.26 -3.88
CA PHE A 120 -12.92 1.92 -5.21
C PHE A 120 -13.00 0.44 -5.50
N ARG A 121 -12.76 -0.45 -4.52
CA ARG A 121 -12.97 -1.89 -4.71
C ARG A 121 -14.41 -2.23 -5.11
N THR A 122 -15.39 -1.59 -4.48
CA THR A 122 -16.81 -1.77 -4.82
C THR A 122 -17.11 -1.21 -6.21
N GLU A 123 -16.71 0.03 -6.48
CA GLU A 123 -16.94 0.70 -7.78
C GLU A 123 -16.30 -0.05 -8.97
N LEU A 124 -15.12 -0.64 -8.76
CA LEU A 124 -14.45 -1.45 -9.78
C LEU A 124 -15.18 -2.76 -10.07
N SER A 125 -15.92 -3.31 -9.11
CA SER A 125 -16.64 -4.58 -9.30
C SER A 125 -17.66 -4.49 -10.44
N ASP A 126 -18.26 -3.32 -10.65
CA ASP A 126 -19.18 -3.05 -11.77
C ASP A 126 -18.48 -3.12 -13.14
N SER A 127 -17.15 -3.03 -13.17
CA SER A 127 -16.32 -3.11 -14.37
C SER A 127 -15.59 -4.45 -14.51
N CYS A 128 -15.68 -5.35 -13.51
CA CYS A 128 -14.93 -6.62 -13.46
C CYS A 128 -15.70 -7.84 -14.02
N HIS A 129 -17.01 -7.73 -14.25
CA HIS A 129 -17.85 -8.90 -14.53
C HIS A 129 -18.29 -9.03 -15.98
N PHE A 130 -18.58 -10.27 -16.36
CA PHE A 130 -19.18 -10.63 -17.65
C PHE A 130 -20.50 -9.89 -17.83
N GLN A 131 -20.64 -9.19 -18.95
CA GLN A 131 -21.76 -8.29 -19.15
C GLN A 131 -22.96 -9.07 -19.69
N LEU A 132 -23.87 -9.45 -18.79
CA LEU A 132 -25.04 -10.28 -19.13
C LEU A 132 -25.95 -9.62 -20.17
N ASP A 133 -26.01 -8.29 -20.19
CA ASP A 133 -26.70 -7.50 -21.21
C ASP A 133 -25.69 -6.64 -21.97
N PRO A 134 -25.34 -7.00 -23.22
CA PRO A 134 -24.44 -6.20 -24.05
C PRO A 134 -24.98 -4.79 -24.35
N ALA A 135 -26.29 -4.60 -24.47
CA ALA A 135 -26.87 -3.28 -24.76
C ALA A 135 -26.72 -2.31 -23.58
N ALA A 136 -26.70 -2.86 -22.36
CA ALA A 136 -26.30 -2.25 -21.08
C ALA A 136 -24.96 -1.49 -21.09
N THR A 137 -24.07 -1.86 -22.01
CA THR A 137 -22.73 -2.25 -21.60
C THR A 137 -21.75 -2.09 -22.77
N VAL A 138 -21.14 -3.16 -23.31
CA VAL A 138 -20.21 -3.08 -24.46
C VAL A 138 -20.84 -2.51 -25.74
N ASN A 139 -22.14 -2.70 -25.95
CA ASN A 139 -22.88 -2.21 -27.12
C ASN A 139 -23.75 -0.99 -26.79
N HIS A 140 -23.55 -0.35 -25.64
CA HIS A 140 -24.34 0.81 -25.28
C HIS A 140 -24.13 1.95 -26.29
N PRO A 141 -25.19 2.55 -26.87
CA PRO A 141 -25.05 3.56 -27.94
C PRO A 141 -24.19 4.77 -27.55
N GLN A 142 -24.22 5.13 -26.27
CA GLN A 142 -23.49 6.27 -25.71
C GLN A 142 -22.15 5.86 -25.08
N ARG A 143 -21.80 4.57 -25.10
CA ARG A 143 -20.56 4.02 -24.52
C ARG A 143 -20.33 4.39 -23.05
N THR A 144 -21.41 4.69 -22.32
CA THR A 144 -21.39 5.16 -20.93
C THR A 144 -20.65 4.19 -20.02
N TRP A 145 -20.90 2.89 -20.16
CA TRP A 145 -20.19 1.87 -19.38
C TRP A 145 -18.66 1.93 -19.59
N PHE A 146 -18.20 2.08 -20.83
CA PHE A 146 -16.77 2.13 -21.14
C PHE A 146 -16.13 3.42 -20.59
N ILE A 147 -16.79 4.57 -20.77
CA ILE A 147 -16.31 5.87 -20.28
C ILE A 147 -16.26 5.89 -18.74
N GLU A 148 -17.30 5.40 -18.09
CA GLU A 148 -17.34 5.34 -16.63
C GLU A 148 -16.36 4.31 -16.08
N GLY A 149 -16.24 3.15 -16.71
CA GLY A 149 -15.29 2.11 -16.31
C GLY A 149 -13.85 2.60 -16.40
N THR A 150 -13.45 3.22 -17.52
CA THR A 150 -12.10 3.81 -17.66
C THR A 150 -11.84 4.90 -16.62
N ALA A 151 -12.83 5.74 -16.33
CA ALA A 151 -12.72 6.75 -15.28
C ALA A 151 -12.54 6.14 -13.87
N ARG A 152 -13.28 5.07 -13.53
CA ARG A 152 -13.16 4.36 -12.25
C ARG A 152 -11.79 3.70 -12.10
N VAL A 153 -11.32 3.00 -13.13
CA VAL A 153 -9.98 2.39 -13.13
C VAL A 153 -8.91 3.46 -12.95
N LYS A 154 -8.99 4.54 -13.73
CA LYS A 154 -8.04 5.66 -13.62
C LYS A 154 -8.03 6.27 -12.22
N ALA A 155 -9.20 6.50 -11.61
CA ALA A 155 -9.28 7.06 -10.26
C ALA A 155 -8.67 6.14 -9.18
N ALA A 156 -8.86 4.82 -9.30
CA ALA A 156 -8.23 3.85 -8.42
C ALA A 156 -6.70 3.83 -8.58
N LEU A 157 -6.20 3.89 -9.82
CA LEU A 157 -4.77 4.00 -10.10
C LEU A 157 -4.19 5.32 -9.61
N ASP A 158 -4.88 6.45 -9.79
CA ASP A 158 -4.43 7.75 -9.29
C ASP A 158 -4.27 7.73 -7.75
N LEU A 159 -5.18 7.06 -7.02
CA LEU A 159 -5.03 6.81 -5.57
C LEU A 159 -3.76 5.99 -5.27
N LEU A 160 -3.57 4.83 -5.92
CA LEU A 160 -2.41 3.97 -5.69
C LEU A 160 -1.09 4.69 -6.02
N ARG A 161 -1.04 5.44 -7.13
CA ARG A 161 0.12 6.22 -7.55
C ARG A 161 0.53 7.24 -6.49
N SER A 162 -0.44 7.89 -5.85
CA SER A 162 -0.17 8.86 -4.78
C SER A 162 0.49 8.22 -3.54
N LEU A 163 0.34 6.91 -3.36
CA LEU A 163 0.82 6.16 -2.20
C LEU A 163 2.12 5.40 -2.49
N ARG A 164 2.34 4.91 -3.72
CA ARG A 164 3.58 4.22 -4.13
C ARG A 164 4.84 5.04 -3.88
N SER A 165 4.78 6.36 -4.10
CA SER A 165 5.91 7.26 -3.83
C SER A 165 6.26 7.39 -2.34
N GLN A 166 5.36 6.96 -1.45
CA GLN A 166 5.45 7.19 -0.01
C GLN A 166 5.82 5.94 0.80
N VAL A 167 5.61 4.73 0.27
CA VAL A 167 5.94 3.45 0.95
C VAL A 167 7.46 3.28 1.14
N ASN A 168 8.29 3.89 0.29
CA ASN A 168 9.75 3.93 0.46
C ASN A 168 10.21 4.58 1.79
N GLY A 169 9.29 5.26 2.49
CA GLY A 169 9.47 5.91 3.78
C GLY A 169 9.33 5.01 5.02
N LEU A 170 8.83 3.78 4.88
CA LEU A 170 8.43 2.97 6.04
C LEU A 170 9.64 2.34 6.76
N ILE A 171 9.70 2.51 8.09
CA ILE A 171 10.76 1.90 8.92
C ILE A 171 10.23 0.58 9.47
N LEU A 172 10.79 -0.54 9.04
CA LEU A 172 10.41 -1.86 9.54
C LEU A 172 10.92 -2.06 10.97
N PRO A 173 10.16 -2.69 11.89
CA PRO A 173 10.60 -2.91 13.26
C PRO A 173 11.96 -3.63 13.35
N ASP A 174 12.19 -4.62 12.50
CA ASP A 174 13.44 -5.39 12.44
C ASP A 174 14.63 -4.58 11.95
N SER A 175 14.37 -3.54 11.15
CA SER A 175 15.38 -2.61 10.67
C SER A 175 15.74 -1.53 11.70
N MET A 176 14.97 -1.37 12.78
CA MET A 176 15.26 -0.37 13.81
C MET A 176 16.46 -0.79 14.68
N PRO A 177 17.31 0.16 15.12
CA PRO A 177 18.17 -0.04 16.29
C PRO A 177 17.35 -0.50 17.50
N SER A 178 17.94 -1.30 18.40
CA SER A 178 17.22 -1.89 19.54
C SER A 178 16.58 -0.83 20.44
N GLU A 179 17.28 0.27 20.69
CA GLU A 179 16.79 1.36 21.54
C GLU A 179 15.60 2.08 20.90
N VAL A 180 15.61 2.20 19.56
CA VAL A 180 14.51 2.79 18.80
C VAL A 180 13.31 1.85 18.80
N ARG A 181 13.56 0.54 18.67
CA ARG A 181 12.54 -0.50 18.70
C ARG A 181 11.82 -0.55 20.05
N GLU A 182 12.52 -0.36 21.16
CA GLU A 182 11.90 -0.29 22.49
C GLU A 182 10.92 0.88 22.59
N VAL A 183 11.31 2.07 22.12
CA VAL A 183 10.40 3.23 22.10
C VAL A 183 9.23 2.99 21.15
N PHE A 184 9.47 2.36 20.00
CA PHE A 184 8.43 1.98 19.06
C PHE A 184 7.38 1.05 19.68
N GLN A 185 7.81 -0.01 20.38
CA GLN A 185 6.91 -0.96 21.01
C GLN A 185 6.10 -0.32 22.15
N ALA A 186 6.74 0.47 23.02
CA ALA A 186 6.05 1.23 24.06
C ALA A 186 5.05 2.24 23.46
N PHE A 187 5.40 2.85 22.33
CA PHE A 187 4.51 3.76 21.61
C PHE A 187 3.33 3.01 20.97
N LEU A 188 3.52 1.82 20.41
CA LEU A 188 2.41 1.02 19.87
C LEU A 188 1.47 0.53 20.98
N ALA A 189 2.01 0.12 22.13
CA ALA A 189 1.26 -0.37 23.28
C ALA A 189 0.53 0.74 24.08
N GLU A 190 0.63 2.00 23.62
CA GLU A 190 0.07 3.18 24.27
C GLU A 190 0.63 3.47 25.67
N GLU A 191 1.76 2.86 26.04
CA GLU A 191 2.45 3.10 27.30
C GLU A 191 3.13 4.48 27.34
N ILE A 192 3.45 5.03 26.16
CA ILE A 192 3.99 6.38 26.00
C ILE A 192 3.23 7.15 24.92
N ASP A 193 3.10 8.46 25.11
CA ASP A 193 2.49 9.37 24.16
C ASP A 193 3.50 9.89 23.11
N THR A 194 2.99 10.64 22.13
CA THR A 194 3.80 11.22 21.04
C THR A 194 4.89 12.14 21.56
N GLN A 195 4.63 12.91 22.61
CA GLN A 195 5.61 13.85 23.15
C GLN A 195 6.74 13.13 23.89
N THR A 196 6.43 12.08 24.62
CA THR A 196 7.39 11.22 25.31
C THR A 196 8.25 10.46 24.29
N ALA A 197 7.63 9.87 23.26
CA ALA A 197 8.35 9.23 22.16
C ALA A 197 9.29 10.22 21.46
N ARG A 198 8.82 11.43 21.16
CA ARG A 198 9.61 12.52 20.55
C ARG A 198 10.83 12.87 21.39
N THR A 199 10.62 13.03 22.69
CA THR A 199 11.68 13.37 23.65
C THR A 199 12.74 12.27 23.70
N ARG A 200 12.32 11.00 23.85
CA ARG A 200 13.23 9.86 23.88
C ARG A 200 14.04 9.73 22.58
N LEU A 201 13.38 9.85 21.43
CA LEU A 201 14.04 9.79 20.11
C LEU A 201 15.06 10.92 19.93
N ARG A 202 14.76 12.15 20.35
CA ARG A 202 15.70 13.28 20.30
C ARG A 202 16.92 13.07 21.18
N LEU A 203 16.75 12.49 22.37
CA LEU A 203 17.85 12.23 23.29
C LEU A 203 18.81 11.16 22.75
N MET A 204 18.29 10.12 22.12
CA MET A 204 19.12 9.05 21.56
C MET A 204 19.76 9.41 20.21
N HIS A 205 19.15 10.32 19.43
CA HIS A 205 19.56 10.60 18.06
C HIS A 205 21.05 10.95 17.91
N PRO A 206 21.65 11.88 18.69
CA PRO A 206 23.07 12.24 18.52
C PRO A 206 24.02 11.06 18.77
N VAL A 207 23.68 10.20 19.75
CA VAL A 207 24.48 9.04 20.11
C VAL A 207 24.35 7.95 19.03
N LEU A 208 23.14 7.77 18.49
CA LEU A 208 22.88 6.84 17.39
C LEU A 208 23.61 7.24 16.12
N GLU A 209 23.59 8.52 15.75
CA GLU A 209 24.31 9.03 14.59
C GLU A 209 25.81 8.77 14.69
N GLU A 210 26.42 9.12 15.83
CA GLU A 210 27.86 8.92 16.02
C GLU A 210 28.24 7.43 16.01
N ARG A 211 27.38 6.56 16.57
CA ARG A 211 27.59 5.11 16.55
C ARG A 211 27.50 4.54 15.13
N LEU A 212 26.50 4.95 14.36
CA LEU A 212 26.33 4.50 12.97
C LEU A 212 27.46 5.00 12.09
N ARG A 213 27.87 6.27 12.26
CA ARG A 213 29.01 6.87 11.56
C ARG A 213 30.30 6.09 11.81
N LYS A 214 30.60 5.75 13.07
CA LYS A 214 31.77 4.91 13.43
C LYS A 214 31.71 3.51 12.83
N ALA A 215 30.52 2.97 12.63
CA ALA A 215 30.31 1.67 12.00
C ALA A 215 30.32 1.71 10.46
N GLY A 216 30.60 2.87 9.84
CA GLY A 216 30.56 3.05 8.39
C GLY A 216 29.14 3.00 7.79
N ARG A 217 28.11 3.15 8.62
CA ARG A 217 26.70 3.07 8.25
C ARG A 217 26.11 4.46 8.05
N ARG A 218 25.08 4.57 7.21
CA ARG A 218 24.32 5.80 7.03
C ARG A 218 23.66 6.22 8.36
N PRO A 219 23.77 7.50 8.76
CA PRO A 219 23.03 8.04 9.90
C PRO A 219 21.52 7.90 9.70
N GLY A 220 20.78 7.78 10.81
CA GLY A 220 19.32 7.73 10.81
C GLY A 220 18.74 6.63 11.70
N PHE A 221 17.42 6.50 11.67
CA PHE A 221 16.67 5.50 12.47
C PHE A 221 16.45 4.17 11.74
N ARG A 222 17.00 4.01 10.53
CA ARG A 222 17.05 2.76 9.79
C ARG A 222 18.44 2.15 9.92
N ARG A 223 18.52 0.83 10.11
CA ARG A 223 19.76 0.10 9.83
C ARG A 223 20.11 0.31 8.37
N SER A 224 21.32 0.80 8.11
CA SER A 224 21.95 0.62 6.80
C SER A 224 22.16 -0.87 6.62
N GLU A 225 21.69 -1.41 5.50
CA GLU A 225 22.11 -2.76 5.09
C GLU A 225 23.64 -2.81 5.01
N PRO A 226 24.26 -3.95 5.39
CA PRO A 226 25.70 -4.15 5.28
C PRO A 226 26.19 -4.07 3.83
#